data_AF-A0A8T0XDH6-F1
#
_entry.id   AF-A0A8T0XDH6-F1
#
_cell.length_a   1.000
_cell.length_b   1.000
_cell.length_c   1.000
_cell.angle_alpha   90.00
_cell.angle_beta   90.00
_cell.angle_gamma   90.00
#
_symmetry.space_group_name_H-M   'P 1'
#
loop_
_entity.id
_entity.type
_entity.pdbx_description
1 polymer ?
#
loop_
_entity_poly.entity_id
_entity_poly.type
_entity_poly.pdbx_seq_one_letter_code
_entity_poly.pdbx_strand_id
1 'polypeptide(L)'
;MTTVALVYDVAVEAHCPNRVMRQFDQCQSFPVSSALDRVQRHDHSLSRIGHPFSTMWVTRLQPWVATWDDADEQLAEDTGPHTETLFRAYLTWYEPKTRCRLTYTDMHPQPHVATSQDGYARHMDEALAGAIYDEHAGATRGLDHST
;
A
#
# COMPACT_ATOMS: atom_id res chain seq x y z
N MET A 1 -9.24 15.62 12.51
CA MET A 1 -8.96 14.20 12.17
C MET A 1 -7.45 14.00 12.25
N THR A 2 -6.94 12.96 12.90
CA THR A 2 -5.48 12.81 13.10
C THR A 2 -4.74 12.37 11.82
N THR A 3 -3.46 12.73 11.72
CA THR A 3 -2.53 12.34 10.64
C THR A 3 -1.49 11.31 11.10
N VAL A 4 -1.55 10.89 12.36
CA VAL A 4 -0.69 9.82 12.91
C VAL A 4 -0.96 8.51 12.17
N ALA A 5 0.09 7.71 11.97
CA ALA A 5 0.00 6.43 11.27
C ALA A 5 -0.85 5.41 12.04
N LEU A 6 -1.58 4.58 11.32
CA LEU A 6 -2.29 3.43 11.88
C LEU A 6 -1.27 2.33 12.17
N VAL A 7 -1.28 1.83 13.40
CA VAL A 7 -0.35 0.79 13.86
C VAL A 7 -1.12 -0.51 14.03
N TYR A 8 -0.75 -1.53 13.25
CA TYR A 8 -1.28 -2.89 13.33
C TYR A 8 -0.21 -3.86 13.88
N ASP A 9 -0.58 -5.12 14.10
CA ASP A 9 0.30 -6.15 14.65
C ASP A 9 1.36 -6.69 13.68
N VAL A 10 1.29 -6.33 12.39
CA VAL A 10 2.26 -6.72 11.34
C VAL A 10 2.58 -5.61 10.34
N ALA A 11 1.97 -4.43 10.51
CA ALA A 11 2.04 -3.36 9.54
C ALA A 11 1.88 -1.99 10.21
N VAL A 12 2.50 -0.98 9.63
CA VAL A 12 2.18 0.42 9.91
C VAL A 12 1.72 1.06 8.60
N GLU A 13 0.57 1.71 8.62
CA GLU A 13 -0.04 2.32 7.45
C GLU A 13 -0.24 3.83 7.66
N ALA A 14 -0.06 4.61 6.60
CA ALA A 14 -0.40 6.02 6.66
C ALA A 14 -1.94 6.18 6.73
N HIS A 15 -2.44 6.87 7.77
CA HIS A 15 -3.89 7.08 7.97
C HIS A 15 -4.55 7.81 6.78
N CYS A 16 -3.82 8.67 6.06
CA CYS A 16 -4.29 9.38 4.87
C CYS A 16 -5.69 10.05 5.01
N PRO A 17 -5.91 10.91 6.04
CA PRO A 17 -7.22 11.50 6.31
C PRO A 17 -7.82 12.24 5.11
N ASN A 18 -6.98 12.87 4.29
CA ASN A 18 -7.36 13.57 3.06
C ASN A 18 -8.23 12.72 2.12
N ARG A 19 -8.09 11.39 2.12
CA ARG A 19 -8.89 10.51 1.25
C ARG A 19 -10.35 10.39 1.68
N VAL A 20 -10.68 10.69 2.94
CA VAL A 20 -12.02 10.50 3.50
C VAL A 20 -12.64 11.80 4.03
N MET A 21 -11.93 12.93 3.99
CA MET A 21 -12.44 14.25 4.45
C MET A 21 -13.82 14.61 3.89
N ARG A 22 -14.14 14.20 2.65
CA ARG A 22 -15.47 14.40 2.05
C ARG A 22 -16.62 13.76 2.84
N GLN A 23 -16.38 12.67 3.55
CA GLN A 23 -17.40 12.02 4.39
C GLN A 23 -17.79 12.88 5.60
N PHE A 24 -16.93 13.85 5.95
CA PHE A 24 -17.09 14.77 7.07
C PHE A 24 -17.40 16.21 6.59
N ASP A 25 -17.90 16.36 5.36
CA ASP A 25 -18.19 17.66 4.72
C ASP A 25 -16.97 18.59 4.56
N GLN A 26 -15.76 18.04 4.61
CA GLN A 26 -14.52 18.78 4.44
C GLN A 26 -13.95 18.63 3.02
N CYS A 27 -13.23 19.65 2.58
CA CYS A 27 -12.54 19.64 1.30
C CYS A 27 -11.36 18.65 1.34
N GLN A 28 -11.31 17.78 0.34
CA GLN A 28 -10.18 16.88 0.11
C GLN A 28 -9.10 17.63 -0.68
N SER A 29 -7.91 17.78 -0.11
CA SER A 29 -6.75 18.37 -0.79
C SER A 29 -6.31 17.50 -1.98
N PHE A 30 -6.05 18.11 -3.13
CA PHE A 30 -5.42 17.47 -4.29
C PHE A 30 -4.56 18.49 -5.06
N PRO A 31 -3.44 18.09 -5.69
CA PRO A 31 -2.82 16.76 -5.62
C PRO A 31 -2.36 16.43 -4.20
N VAL A 32 -2.48 15.16 -3.82
CA VAL A 32 -1.98 14.66 -2.54
C VAL A 32 -0.46 14.82 -2.54
N SER A 33 0.10 15.62 -1.63
CA SER A 33 1.56 15.76 -1.48
C SER A 33 2.18 14.37 -1.31
N SER A 34 3.21 14.05 -2.10
CA SER A 34 3.95 12.79 -1.99
C SER A 34 4.59 12.59 -0.61
N ALA A 35 4.74 13.66 0.18
CA ALA A 35 5.10 13.63 1.59
C ALA A 35 4.09 12.90 2.50
N LEU A 36 2.90 12.52 1.98
CA LEU A 36 1.95 11.67 2.68
C LEU A 36 2.32 10.17 2.64
N ASP A 37 3.37 9.80 1.90
CA ASP A 37 4.07 8.53 2.07
C ASP A 37 4.97 8.63 3.31
N ARG A 38 4.34 8.83 4.48
CA ARG A 38 5.03 9.03 5.77
C ARG A 38 5.72 7.77 6.26
N VAL A 39 5.23 6.61 5.84
CA VAL A 39 5.74 5.31 6.26
C VAL A 39 6.45 4.72 5.06
N GLN A 40 7.70 4.28 5.24
CA GLN A 40 8.47 3.71 4.15
C GLN A 40 8.00 2.28 3.86
N ARG A 41 8.19 1.83 2.61
CA ARG A 41 7.86 0.47 2.16
C ARG A 41 8.33 -0.64 3.12
N HIS A 42 9.55 -0.53 3.63
CA HIS A 42 10.14 -1.52 4.54
C HIS A 42 9.56 -1.50 5.97
N ASP A 43 8.71 -0.52 6.27
CA ASP A 43 7.96 -0.39 7.52
C ASP A 43 6.46 -0.73 7.36
N HIS A 44 5.97 -0.84 6.11
CA HIS A 44 4.58 -1.18 5.81
C HIS A 44 4.25 -2.65 6.01
N SER A 45 5.21 -3.56 5.80
CA SER A 45 4.98 -4.99 5.85
C SER A 45 6.07 -5.67 6.65
N LEU A 46 5.67 -6.37 7.71
CA LEU A 46 6.59 -7.10 8.58
C LEU A 46 6.20 -8.58 8.61
N SER A 47 7.16 -9.43 8.25
CA SER A 47 6.99 -10.87 8.37
C SER A 47 7.25 -11.33 9.81
N ARG A 48 6.30 -12.10 10.36
CA ARG A 48 6.46 -12.78 11.66
C ARG A 48 7.31 -14.05 11.55
N ILE A 49 7.68 -14.45 10.33
CA ILE A 49 8.37 -15.71 10.06
C ILE A 49 9.84 -15.59 10.45
N GLY A 50 10.30 -16.47 11.35
CA GLY A 50 11.73 -16.59 11.71
C GLY A 50 12.24 -15.60 12.76
N HIS A 51 11.41 -14.68 13.26
CA HIS A 51 11.79 -13.72 14.30
C HIS A 51 11.26 -14.11 15.68
N PRO A 52 12.07 -13.98 16.75
CA PRO A 52 11.61 -14.24 18.12
C PRO A 52 10.46 -13.27 18.47
N PHE A 53 9.32 -13.85 18.82
CA PHE A 53 8.12 -13.11 19.19
C PHE A 53 8.39 -12.26 20.44
N SER A 54 7.89 -11.02 20.42
CA SER A 54 7.83 -10.01 21.48
C SER A 54 8.92 -8.91 21.49
N THR A 55 10.20 -9.18 21.73
CA THR A 55 11.14 -8.07 22.04
C THR A 55 11.50 -7.20 20.83
N MET A 56 11.79 -7.80 19.68
CA MET A 56 12.12 -7.05 18.46
C MET A 56 10.92 -6.28 17.91
N TRP A 57 9.74 -6.90 17.98
CA TRP A 57 8.49 -6.35 17.45
C TRP A 57 8.05 -5.10 18.22
N VAL A 58 7.92 -5.22 19.54
CA VAL A 58 7.49 -4.12 20.41
C VAL A 58 8.49 -2.96 20.30
N THR A 59 9.79 -3.25 20.33
CA THR A 59 10.82 -2.21 20.19
C THR A 59 10.72 -1.46 18.87
N ARG A 60 10.39 -2.15 17.77
CA ARG A 60 10.29 -1.54 16.44
C ARG A 60 9.00 -0.73 16.24
N LEU A 61 7.89 -1.18 16.81
CA LEU A 61 6.64 -0.41 16.77
C LEU A 61 6.61 0.76 17.75
N GLN A 62 7.40 0.71 18.82
CA GLN A 62 7.31 1.68 19.91
C GLN A 62 7.39 3.14 19.46
N PRO A 63 8.24 3.55 18.50
CA PRO A 63 8.24 4.93 18.00
C PRO A 63 6.89 5.33 17.39
N TRP A 64 6.24 4.43 16.65
CA TRP A 64 4.92 4.67 16.05
C TRP A 64 3.82 4.71 17.11
N VAL A 65 3.88 3.82 18.10
CA VAL A 65 2.95 3.85 19.25
C VAL A 65 3.12 5.15 20.05
N ALA A 66 4.35 5.58 20.30
CA ALA A 66 4.61 6.83 21.03
C ALA A 66 4.04 8.06 20.31
N THR A 67 4.03 8.08 18.96
CA THR A 67 3.41 9.21 18.24
C THR A 67 1.90 9.34 18.46
N TRP A 68 1.23 8.31 19.00
CA TRP A 68 -0.17 8.42 19.36
C TRP A 68 -0.40 9.25 20.63
N ASP A 69 0.62 9.44 21.47
CA ASP A 69 0.51 10.30 22.66
C ASP A 69 0.20 11.76 22.29
N ASP A 70 0.67 12.21 21.11
CA ASP A 70 0.46 13.55 20.56
C ASP A 70 -0.56 13.56 19.38
N ALA A 71 -1.43 12.55 19.28
CA ALA A 71 -2.32 12.39 18.13
C ALA A 71 -3.36 13.51 17.98
N ASP A 72 -3.74 14.14 19.09
CA ASP A 72 -4.65 15.28 19.16
C ASP A 72 -4.02 16.59 18.70
N GLU A 73 -2.69 16.69 18.76
CA GLU A 73 -1.93 17.81 18.19
C GLU A 73 -1.68 17.62 16.68
N GLN A 74 -1.51 16.38 16.23
CA GLN A 74 -1.22 16.03 14.83
C GLN A 74 -2.47 15.94 13.94
N LEU A 75 -3.23 17.02 13.88
CA LEU A 75 -4.47 17.08 13.09
C LEU A 75 -4.22 17.39 11.62
N ALA A 76 -5.06 16.81 10.76
CA ALA A 76 -5.18 17.18 9.36
C ALA A 76 -5.68 18.62 9.25
N GLU A 77 -5.11 19.37 8.30
CA GLU A 77 -5.50 20.75 8.06
C GLU A 77 -6.98 20.86 7.68
N ASP A 78 -7.69 21.78 8.32
CA ASP A 78 -9.04 22.12 7.91
C ASP A 78 -8.97 22.91 6.60
N THR A 79 -9.34 22.24 5.51
CA THR A 79 -9.29 22.81 4.15
C THR A 79 -10.61 23.52 3.79
N GLY A 80 -11.53 23.68 4.75
CA GLY A 80 -12.84 24.28 4.54
C GLY A 80 -13.88 23.28 4.00
N PRO A 81 -15.10 23.74 3.69
CA PRO A 81 -16.21 22.86 3.32
C PRO A 81 -16.04 22.23 1.94
N HIS A 82 -16.64 21.07 1.76
CA HIS A 82 -16.73 20.43 0.47
C HIS A 82 -17.57 21.27 -0.51
N THR A 83 -17.11 21.39 -1.77
CA THR A 83 -17.90 21.97 -2.86
C THR A 83 -17.85 21.10 -4.10
N GLU A 84 -18.93 21.14 -4.88
CA GLU A 84 -19.04 20.39 -6.14
C GLU A 84 -17.94 20.77 -7.15
N THR A 85 -17.54 22.05 -7.19
CA THR A 85 -16.47 22.53 -8.07
C THR A 85 -15.12 21.87 -7.72
N LEU A 86 -14.78 21.80 -6.43
CA LEU A 86 -13.55 21.15 -5.96
C LEU A 86 -13.60 19.64 -6.22
N PHE A 87 -14.78 19.01 -6.09
CA PHE A 87 -14.95 17.61 -6.40
C PHE A 87 -14.67 17.29 -7.88
N ARG A 88 -15.17 18.11 -8.80
CA ARG A 88 -14.93 17.93 -10.25
C ARG A 88 -13.45 18.09 -10.61
N ALA A 89 -12.78 19.04 -9.97
CA ALA A 89 -11.34 19.23 -10.15
C ALA A 89 -10.55 18.03 -9.59
N TYR A 90 -10.95 17.49 -8.44
CA TYR A 90 -10.41 16.24 -7.90
C TYR A 90 -10.58 15.07 -8.89
N LEU A 91 -11.78 14.85 -9.44
CA LEU A 91 -12.04 13.76 -10.40
C LEU A 91 -11.17 13.89 -11.66
N THR A 92 -11.05 15.10 -12.20
CA THR A 92 -10.17 15.39 -13.34
C THR A 92 -8.72 15.00 -13.06
N TRP A 93 -8.26 15.20 -11.83
CA TRP A 93 -6.93 14.80 -11.39
C TRP A 93 -6.81 13.29 -11.10
N TYR A 94 -7.83 12.68 -10.49
CA TYR A 94 -7.80 11.31 -9.93
C TYR A 94 -8.03 10.22 -10.99
N GLU A 95 -9.05 10.37 -11.83
CA GLU A 95 -9.47 9.36 -12.81
C GLU A 95 -8.33 8.83 -13.71
N PRO A 96 -7.46 9.67 -14.31
CA PRO A 96 -6.39 9.16 -15.17
C PRO A 96 -5.31 8.39 -14.40
N LYS A 97 -5.23 8.53 -13.07
CA LYS A 97 -4.18 7.93 -12.23
C LYS A 97 -4.61 6.60 -11.61
N THR A 98 -5.90 6.35 -11.50
CA THR A 98 -6.43 5.21 -10.74
C THR A 98 -7.32 4.28 -11.55
N ARG A 99 -7.66 4.63 -12.79
CA ARG A 99 -8.33 3.68 -13.68
C ARG A 99 -7.38 2.56 -14.09
N CYS A 100 -7.59 1.37 -13.52
CA CYS A 100 -7.18 0.13 -14.14
C CYS A 100 -7.88 0.01 -15.50
N ARG A 101 -7.09 0.01 -16.59
CA ARG A 101 -7.60 -0.45 -17.88
C ARG A 101 -7.77 -1.96 -17.76
N LEU A 102 -9.01 -2.42 -17.64
CA LEU A 102 -9.34 -3.83 -17.85
C LEU A 102 -8.84 -4.21 -19.24
N THR A 103 -7.72 -4.92 -19.33
CA THR A 103 -7.32 -5.61 -20.55
C THR A 103 -8.27 -6.78 -20.71
N TYR A 104 -9.06 -6.77 -21.79
CA TYR A 104 -9.92 -7.88 -22.17
C TYR A 104 -9.09 -9.17 -22.16
N THR A 105 -9.35 -10.03 -21.18
CA THR A 105 -8.85 -11.40 -21.18
C THR A 105 -9.80 -12.19 -22.06
N ASP A 106 -9.28 -12.92 -23.03
CA ASP A 106 -10.11 -13.60 -24.01
C ASP A 106 -11.03 -14.60 -23.30
N MET A 107 -12.35 -14.34 -23.31
CA MET A 107 -13.36 -15.13 -22.60
C MET A 107 -13.69 -16.46 -23.32
N HIS A 108 -12.88 -16.85 -24.29
CA HIS A 108 -12.84 -18.20 -24.85
C HIS A 108 -11.66 -18.97 -24.24
N PRO A 109 -11.74 -19.42 -22.97
CA PRO A 109 -10.81 -20.43 -22.51
C PRO A 109 -10.98 -21.64 -23.42
N GLN A 110 -9.90 -22.13 -24.03
CA GLN A 110 -9.97 -23.45 -24.65
C GLN A 110 -10.47 -24.43 -23.58
N PRO A 111 -11.46 -25.29 -23.89
CA PRO A 111 -11.93 -26.30 -22.96
C PRO A 111 -10.78 -27.27 -22.68
N HIS A 112 -9.99 -26.98 -21.64
CA HIS A 112 -8.97 -27.89 -21.16
C HIS A 112 -9.67 -28.99 -20.38
N VAL A 113 -9.34 -30.24 -20.69
CA VAL A 113 -9.76 -31.40 -19.91
C VAL A 113 -8.61 -31.68 -18.95
N ALA A 114 -8.88 -31.53 -17.65
CA ALA A 114 -7.86 -31.72 -16.62
C ALA A 114 -7.26 -33.14 -16.70
N THR A 115 -5.94 -33.22 -16.86
CA THR A 115 -5.18 -34.48 -16.84
C THR A 115 -4.32 -34.57 -15.59
N SER A 116 -3.92 -35.78 -15.18
CA SER A 116 -3.05 -35.99 -14.01
C SER A 116 -1.63 -35.42 -14.17
N GLN A 117 -1.32 -34.88 -15.36
CA GLN A 117 -0.07 -34.16 -15.65
C GLN A 117 -0.24 -32.64 -15.55
N ASP A 118 -1.49 -32.14 -15.46
CA ASP A 118 -1.74 -30.72 -15.24
C ASP A 118 -1.30 -30.37 -13.82
N GLY A 119 -0.20 -29.64 -13.73
CA GLY A 119 0.21 -28.98 -12.50
C GLY A 119 -0.80 -27.89 -12.12
N TYR A 120 -0.80 -27.52 -10.84
CA TYR A 120 -1.48 -26.31 -10.39
C TYR A 120 -1.07 -25.12 -11.28
N ALA A 121 -2.04 -24.34 -11.76
CA ALA A 121 -1.80 -23.29 -12.74
C ALA A 121 -0.93 -22.18 -12.10
N ARG A 122 0.39 -22.25 -12.32
CA ARG A 122 1.40 -21.35 -11.73
C ARG A 122 1.18 -19.86 -12.02
N HIS A 123 0.31 -19.50 -12.96
CA HIS A 123 0.01 -18.10 -13.27
C HIS A 123 -0.79 -17.38 -12.16
N MET A 124 -1.55 -18.10 -11.34
CA MET A 124 -2.23 -17.51 -10.17
C MET A 124 -1.22 -17.20 -9.06
N ASP A 125 -0.21 -18.04 -8.91
CA ASP A 125 0.88 -17.82 -7.97
C ASP A 125 1.84 -16.74 -8.47
N GLU A 126 2.05 -16.58 -9.78
CA GLU A 126 2.91 -15.53 -10.35
C GLU A 126 2.32 -14.12 -10.25
N ALA A 127 0.99 -13.95 -10.24
CA ALA A 127 0.37 -12.65 -9.97
C ALA A 127 0.53 -12.23 -8.50
N LEU A 128 0.52 -13.20 -7.58
CA LEU A 128 0.78 -12.98 -6.16
C LEU A 128 2.29 -12.84 -5.87
N ALA A 129 3.12 -13.63 -6.55
CA ALA A 129 4.57 -13.64 -6.42
C ALA A 129 5.24 -12.45 -7.13
N GLY A 130 4.72 -11.98 -8.26
CA GLY A 130 5.21 -10.76 -8.93
C GLY A 130 4.99 -9.52 -8.07
N ALA A 131 3.93 -9.49 -7.27
CA ALA A 131 3.73 -8.48 -6.23
C ALA A 131 4.71 -8.62 -5.04
N ILE A 132 5.32 -9.80 -4.85
CA ILE A 132 6.26 -10.11 -3.77
C ILE A 132 7.73 -9.99 -4.21
N TYR A 133 8.06 -10.17 -5.51
CA TYR A 133 9.45 -10.17 -6.01
C TYR A 133 9.92 -8.85 -6.62
N ASP A 134 9.04 -7.89 -6.94
CA ASP A 134 9.45 -6.53 -7.32
C ASP A 134 9.85 -5.66 -6.09
N GLU A 135 9.83 -6.28 -4.90
CA GLU A 135 10.21 -5.67 -3.62
C GLU A 135 11.64 -5.99 -3.17
N HIS A 136 12.33 -6.92 -3.81
CA HIS A 136 13.75 -7.16 -3.57
C HIS A 136 14.58 -6.63 -4.73
N ALA A 137 14.91 -5.33 -4.62
CA ALA A 137 16.09 -4.74 -5.20
C ALA A 137 17.23 -5.76 -5.24
N GLY A 138 17.65 -6.16 -6.43
CA GLY A 138 18.49 -7.35 -6.55
C GLY A 138 19.82 -7.12 -7.24
N ALA A 139 20.24 -5.86 -7.38
CA ALA A 139 21.54 -5.58 -7.95
C ALA A 139 22.64 -6.31 -7.17
N THR A 140 23.48 -7.02 -7.92
CA THR A 140 24.89 -7.31 -7.63
C THR A 140 25.21 -8.38 -6.58
N ARG A 141 25.71 -9.51 -7.07
CA ARG A 141 27.13 -9.91 -7.03
C ARG A 141 27.16 -11.40 -7.38
N GLY A 142 27.64 -11.83 -8.54
CA GLY A 142 28.90 -11.43 -9.17
C GLY A 142 30.03 -12.10 -8.39
N LEU A 143 30.60 -13.17 -8.95
CA LEU A 143 32.01 -13.58 -8.88
C LEU A 143 32.15 -15.05 -9.33
N ASP A 144 32.40 -15.20 -10.63
CA ASP A 144 33.55 -15.87 -11.25
C ASP A 144 34.24 -16.96 -10.41
N HIS A 145 34.48 -18.17 -10.95
CA HIS A 145 35.74 -18.92 -10.79
C HIS A 145 35.99 -19.84 -12.01
N SER A 146 37.02 -19.48 -12.78
CA SER A 146 37.97 -20.25 -13.62
C SER A 146 37.64 -21.65 -14.17
N THR A 147 37.89 -21.83 -15.48
CA THR A 147 39.22 -22.23 -16.00
C THR A 147 39.42 -21.67 -17.39
#